data_AF-A0AAV3NVN9-F1
#
_entry.id   AF-A0AAV3NVN9-F1
#
_cell.length_a   1.000
_cell.length_b   1.000
_cell.length_c   1.000
_cell.angle_alpha   90.00
_cell.angle_beta   90.00
_cell.angle_gamma   90.00
#
_symmetry.space_group_name_H-M   'P 1'
#
loop_
_entity.id
_entity.type
_entity.pdbx_description
1 polymer ?
#
loop_
_entity_poly.entity_id
_entity_poly.type
_entity_poly.pdbx_seq_one_letter_code
_entity_poly.pdbx_strand_id
1 'polypeptide(L)' 'MDRDGKKNVGDSVEAGGFNPGLIVLLVIGGLVLTFLIGNYVLYIYAQKTLPPKKKKPVSKKKLKKERLKKGVAAPGE' A
#
# COMPACT_ATOMS: atom_id res chain seq x y z
N MET A 1 -23.44 41.26 -27.31
CA MET A 1 -22.12 40.59 -27.22
C MET A 1 -22.34 39.39 -26.33
N ASP A 2 -22.92 38.36 -26.93
CA ASP A 2 -23.48 37.23 -26.22
C ASP A 2 -22.43 36.12 -26.19
N ARG A 3 -21.89 35.91 -24.99
CA ARG A 3 -21.20 34.68 -24.64
C ARG A 3 -22.27 33.61 -24.48
N ASP A 4 -22.34 32.63 -25.38
CA ASP A 4 -22.55 31.25 -24.94
C ASP A 4 -22.28 30.23 -26.03
N GLY A 5 -21.71 29.10 -25.63
CA GLY A 5 -21.45 27.98 -26.54
C GLY A 5 -20.13 27.26 -26.32
N LYS A 6 -19.71 27.02 -25.08
CA LYS A 6 -18.71 25.97 -24.79
C LYS A 6 -19.38 24.60 -24.93
N LYS A 7 -19.39 24.10 -26.16
CA LYS A 7 -19.78 22.73 -26.52
C LYS A 7 -18.72 21.75 -26.05
N ASN A 8 -18.87 21.21 -24.83
CA ASN A 8 -18.25 19.93 -24.49
C ASN A 8 -19.16 18.85 -25.10
N VAL A 9 -18.80 18.39 -26.30
CA VAL A 9 -19.39 17.19 -26.91
C VAL A 9 -18.90 16.00 -26.09
N GLY A 10 -19.56 15.78 -24.95
CA GLY A 10 -19.53 14.52 -24.24
C GLY A 10 -20.39 13.53 -25.01
N ASP A 11 -19.78 12.38 -25.28
CA ASP A 11 -20.47 11.11 -25.50
C ASP A 11 -21.22 10.95 -26.82
N SER A 12 -20.46 11.05 -27.91
CA SER A 12 -20.66 10.10 -29.01
C SER A 12 -20.26 8.71 -28.49
N VAL A 13 -21.16 8.00 -27.82
CA VAL A 13 -21.02 6.56 -27.58
C VAL A 13 -21.25 5.89 -28.94
N GLU A 14 -20.23 5.95 -29.81
CA GLU A 14 -20.17 5.11 -31.00
C GLU A 14 -20.31 3.67 -30.51
N ALA A 15 -21.38 3.01 -30.96
CA ALA A 15 -21.64 1.59 -30.74
C ALA A 15 -20.65 0.72 -31.56
N GLY A 16 -19.37 1.07 -31.54
CA GLY A 16 -18.26 0.23 -31.96
C GLY A 16 -17.84 -0.61 -30.76
N GLY A 17 -17.89 -1.93 -30.90
CA GLY A 17 -17.51 -2.86 -29.83
C GLY A 17 -16.13 -2.55 -29.23
N PHE A 18 -15.93 -2.95 -27.97
CA PHE A 18 -14.67 -2.72 -27.26
C PHE A 18 -13.46 -3.21 -28.07
N ASN A 19 -12.45 -2.34 -28.22
CA ASN A 19 -11.20 -2.69 -28.88
C ASN A 19 -10.53 -3.87 -28.15
N PRO A 20 -10.11 -4.94 -28.86
CA PRO A 20 -9.48 -6.10 -28.24
C PRO A 20 -8.26 -5.73 -27.40
N GLY A 21 -7.47 -4.73 -27.80
CA GLY A 21 -6.34 -4.22 -27.01
C GLY A 21 -6.77 -3.60 -25.67
N LEU A 22 -7.89 -2.88 -25.66
CA LEU A 22 -8.46 -2.33 -24.42
C LEU A 22 -8.98 -3.44 -23.50
N ILE A 23 -9.66 -4.45 -24.06
CA ILE A 23 -10.12 -5.61 -23.29
C ILE A 23 -8.94 -6.32 -22.63
N VAL A 24 -7.87 -6.58 -23.39
CA VAL A 24 -6.67 -7.24 -22.88
C VAL A 24 -5.99 -6.39 -21.79
N LEU A 25 -5.91 -5.06 -21.98
CA LEU A 25 -5.36 -4.17 -20.96
C LEU A 25 -6.17 -4.21 -19.66
N LEU A 26 -7.50 -4.20 -19.75
CA LEU A 26 -8.38 -4.28 -18.59
C LEU A 26 -8.28 -5.65 -17.91
N VAL A 27 -8.22 -6.74 -18.68
CA VAL A 27 -8.11 -8.09 -18.13
C VAL A 27 -6.75 -8.29 -17.44
N ILE A 28 -5.64 -8.00 -18.12
CA ILE A 28 -4.30 -8.17 -17.54
C ILE A 28 -4.08 -7.16 -16.41
N GLY A 29 -4.40 -5.89 -16.64
CA GLY A 29 -4.27 -4.84 -15.64
C GLY A 29 -5.12 -5.11 -14.40
N GLY A 30 -6.38 -5.51 -14.60
CA GLY A 30 -7.29 -5.89 -13.51
C GLY A 30 -6.83 -7.13 -12.75
N LEU A 31 -6.34 -8.15 -13.46
CA LEU A 31 -5.87 -9.40 -12.85
C LEU A 31 -4.60 -9.16 -12.02
N VAL A 32 -3.63 -8.39 -12.55
CA VAL A 32 -2.42 -8.00 -11.82
C VAL A 32 -2.77 -7.11 -10.62
N LEU A 33 -3.65 -6.12 -10.80
CA LEU A 33 -4.03 -5.21 -9.73
C LEU A 33 -4.74 -5.96 -8.60
N THR A 34 -5.68 -6.84 -8.93
CA THR A 34 -6.40 -7.66 -7.94
C THR A 34 -5.44 -8.60 -7.20
N PHE A 35 -4.49 -9.21 -7.91
CA PHE A 35 -3.47 -10.06 -7.31
C PHE A 35 -2.57 -9.28 -6.33
N LEU A 36 -2.13 -8.08 -6.70
CA LEU A 36 -1.32 -7.23 -5.84
C LEU A 36 -2.09 -6.77 -4.60
N ILE A 37 -3.35 -6.34 -4.76
CA ILE A 37 -4.20 -5.94 -3.65
C ILE A 37 -4.44 -7.12 -2.71
N GLY A 38 -4.82 -8.28 -3.25
CA GLY A 38 -5.05 -9.49 -2.46
C GLY A 38 -3.80 -9.90 -1.67
N ASN A 39 -2.63 -9.87 -2.31
CA ASN A 39 -1.36 -10.17 -1.67
C ASN A 39 -0.99 -9.13 -0.59
N TYR A 40 -1.25 -7.85 -0.85
CA TYR A 40 -0.98 -6.78 0.12
C TYR A 40 -1.88 -6.88 1.36
N VAL A 41 -3.16 -7.15 1.15
CA VAL A 41 -4.12 -7.38 2.25
C VAL A 41 -3.71 -8.60 3.05
N LEU A 42 -3.34 -9.70 2.39
CA LEU A 42 -2.86 -10.92 3.06
C LEU A 42 -1.55 -10.67 3.84
N TYR A 43 -0.63 -9.88 3.28
CA TYR A 43 0.61 -9.47 3.96
C TYR A 43 0.32 -8.65 5.21
N ILE A 44 -0.61 -7.70 5.15
CA ILE A 44 -1.02 -6.91 6.32
C ILE A 44 -1.73 -7.80 7.34
N TYR A 45 -2.61 -8.70 6.89
CA TYR A 45 -3.31 -9.62 7.77
C TYR A 45 -2.33 -10.52 8.52
N ALA A 46 -1.40 -11.13 7.79
CA ALA A 46 -0.32 -11.92 8.37
C ALA A 46 0.52 -11.10 9.34
N GLN A 47 0.87 -9.84 9.04
CA GLN A 47 1.60 -9.00 10.00
C GLN A 47 0.81 -8.66 11.27
N LYS A 48 -0.52 -8.57 11.18
CA LYS A 48 -1.39 -8.34 12.34
C LYS A 48 -1.54 -9.59 13.20
N THR A 49 -1.55 -10.77 12.60
CA THR A 49 -1.69 -12.06 13.30
C THR A 49 -0.35 -12.65 13.73
N LEU A 50 0.72 -12.32 13.03
CA LEU A 50 2.08 -12.68 13.42
C LEU A 50 2.45 -11.82 14.64
N PRO A 51 2.91 -12.44 15.74
CA PRO A 51 3.41 -11.67 16.86
C PRO A 51 4.51 -10.74 16.34
N PRO A 52 4.50 -9.44 16.72
CA PRO A 52 5.47 -8.47 16.23
C PRO A 52 6.83 -9.10 16.40
N LYS A 53 7.58 -9.25 15.29
CA LYS A 53 8.88 -9.95 15.26
C LYS A 53 9.63 -9.52 16.50
N LYS A 54 9.63 -10.38 17.53
CA LYS A 54 10.27 -10.04 18.80
C LYS A 54 11.71 -9.90 18.41
N LYS A 55 12.20 -8.65 18.31
CA LYS A 55 13.63 -8.38 18.17
C LYS A 55 14.26 -9.28 19.22
N LYS A 56 15.12 -10.22 18.80
CA LYS A 56 15.65 -11.29 19.67
C LYS A 56 15.89 -10.64 21.03
N PRO A 57 15.19 -11.08 22.10
CA PRO A 57 15.18 -10.34 23.35
C PRO A 57 16.62 -10.09 23.72
N VAL A 58 17.01 -8.82 23.64
CA VAL A 58 18.38 -8.43 23.85
C VAL A 58 18.60 -8.71 25.32
N SER A 59 19.44 -9.72 25.63
CA SER A 59 19.69 -10.15 27.01
C SER A 59 19.81 -8.93 27.90
N LYS A 60 19.17 -8.94 29.08
CA LYS A 60 19.14 -7.78 29.99
C LYS A 60 20.53 -7.20 30.22
N LYS A 61 21.59 -8.02 30.16
CA LYS A 61 23.01 -7.61 30.17
C LYS A 61 23.40 -6.71 28.99
N LYS A 62 23.04 -7.07 27.75
CA LYS A 62 23.28 -6.24 26.56
C LYS A 62 22.43 -4.97 26.59
N LEU A 63 21.18 -5.03 27.06
CA LEU A 63 20.32 -3.85 27.15
C LEU A 63 20.87 -2.84 28.17
N LYS A 64 21.33 -3.30 29.34
CA LYS A 64 22.00 -2.45 30.33
C LYS A 64 23.29 -1.85 29.75
N LYS A 65 24.12 -2.64 29.06
CA LYS A 65 25.35 -2.17 28.41
C LYS A 65 25.10 -1.11 27.33
N GLU A 66 24.07 -1.29 26.51
CA GLU A 66 23.65 -0.32 25.50
C GLU A 66 23.07 0.95 26.13
N ARG A 67 22.31 0.84 27.23
CA ARG A 67 21.76 1.99 27.99
C ARG A 67 22.86 2.80 28.67
N LEU A 68 23.83 2.13 29.29
CA LEU A 68 25.04 2.71 29.90
C LEU A 68 25.90 3.44 28.86
N LYS A 69 26.12 2.84 27.69
CA LYS A 69 26.85 3.47 26.58
C LYS A 69 26.17 4.70 26.00
N LYS A 70 24.84 4.73 26.01
CA LYS A 70 24.03 5.86 25.53
C LYS A 70 23.84 6.94 26.59
N GLY A 71 24.45 6.81 27.77
CA GLY A 71 24.32 7.78 28.86
C GLY A 71 22.89 7.93 29.38
N VAL A 72 22.01 6.97 29.10
CA VAL A 72 20.62 7.03 29.57
C VAL A 72 20.63 6.68 31.05
N ALA A 73 20.38 7.69 31.89
CA ALA A 73 20.25 7.52 33.33
C ALA A 73 19.27 6.37 33.64
N ALA A 74 19.63 5.54 34.63
CA ALA A 74 18.73 4.51 35.10
C ALA A 74 17.41 5.18 35.54
N PRO A 75 16.24 4.65 35.15
CA PRO A 75 14.98 5.14 35.71
C PRO A 75 15.00 4.79 37.20
N GLY A 76 15.32 5.76 38.05
CA GLY A 76 15.50 5.60 39.49
C GLY A 76 16.76 6.31 39.98
N GLU A 77 16.63 7.62 40.17
CA GLU A 77 16.97 8.22 41.47
C GLU A 77 15.85 7.87 42.46
#